data_AF-A0A7K2IYS3-F1
#
_entry.id   AF-A0A7K2IYS3-F1
#
_cell.length_a   1.000
_cell.length_b   1.000
_cell.length_c   1.000
_cell.angle_alpha   90.00
_cell.angle_beta   90.00
_cell.angle_gamma   90.00
#
_symmetry.space_group_name_H-M   'P 1'
#
loop_
_entity.id
_entity.type
_entity.pdbx_description
1 polymer ?
#
loop_
_entity_poly.entity_id
_entity_poly.type
_entity_poly.pdbx_seq_one_letter_code
_entity_poly.pdbx_strand_id
1 'polypeptide(L)'
;MTLRIERHEVDDKAIAKATEDFTDRIGGDVRAQQHSGRDGFGWEMISRDLRDYAAARSVRAPSATADIRAALYSAAEARAGSITLDGAPGSAEFSVDLTYTRTGVFYQDFDGDHGSEPRGARPVRAGDWTEALYLCVLAGLHEDYENPFVGFASDFGEDEVLQRALTFYLYPHLGAERDQLEKYVWSALGPLLDSLSLDSDDDRVEPGSIDHDLLYLRALLARDELAFWSTMSVRLTWLRDHSDERDLRGLLPLTELAFAALAVRVEGWDMPFESDYLPRHLVEGFGSRRRRVGPYGKDKDPEALDALSRGTLTVERPMEGFSTERSFEKTFQYEDEKLQRIRRPQILRGQIPRALEWASDGEILGFRFCSVVDPEARHPRQLAALEHAAQYMVALFDCAAAEDDTVDVTIGETTAPMRTFEPNSRVTGGRLRTSLQYALMSGSRELLERLRAHIGAEYLRGGDGPSVYSHYREAFLAYLGSEVDRLRWPEEDVPSNSRVEEALDRALEALTAYDVPGYPPPPVILLSQLVAQDRDGFDLALVDVLEEHRDAHGIGERAEDPDGLIDLDALALACLARAKGWPVRVRSDYLPQGVLDRAATMFA
;
A
#
# COMPACT_ATOMS: atom_id res chain seq x y z
N MET A 1 -35.85 2.52 -0.71
CA MET A 1 -35.15 2.75 -1.99
C MET A 1 -34.20 3.89 -1.73
N THR A 2 -32.90 3.61 -1.68
CA THR A 2 -31.86 4.64 -1.51
C THR A 2 -31.86 5.50 -2.78
N LEU A 3 -31.83 6.83 -2.63
CA LEU A 3 -31.68 7.73 -3.78
C LEU A 3 -30.33 7.42 -4.46
N ARG A 4 -30.30 7.31 -5.79
CA ARG A 4 -29.08 7.09 -6.57
C ARG A 4 -28.90 8.24 -7.56
N ILE A 5 -27.71 8.82 -7.59
CA ILE A 5 -27.32 9.89 -8.52
C ILE A 5 -26.33 9.32 -9.54
N GLU A 6 -26.78 9.23 -10.79
CA GLU A 6 -25.94 8.79 -11.91
C GLU A 6 -25.07 9.94 -12.42
N ARG A 7 -23.88 9.60 -12.93
CA ARG A 7 -22.95 10.56 -13.55
C ARG A 7 -23.19 10.73 -15.04
N HIS A 8 -22.69 11.83 -15.59
CA HIS A 8 -22.72 12.09 -17.04
C HIS A 8 -21.93 11.04 -17.84
N GLU A 9 -22.26 10.91 -19.11
CA GLU A 9 -21.55 10.04 -20.06
C GLU A 9 -20.33 10.76 -20.64
N VAL A 10 -19.29 9.99 -20.97
CA VAL A 10 -18.05 10.49 -21.57
C VAL A 10 -17.72 9.65 -22.79
N ASP A 11 -17.13 10.28 -23.81
CA ASP A 11 -16.81 9.61 -25.07
C ASP A 11 -15.79 8.46 -24.88
N ASP A 12 -16.01 7.35 -25.59
CA ASP A 12 -15.11 6.18 -25.56
C ASP A 12 -13.67 6.56 -25.97
N LYS A 13 -13.51 7.65 -26.74
CA LYS A 13 -12.23 8.13 -27.23
C LYS A 13 -11.40 8.78 -26.11
N ALA A 14 -11.99 9.59 -25.24
CA ALA A 14 -11.30 10.17 -24.08
C ALA A 14 -10.95 9.07 -23.09
N ILE A 15 -11.88 8.13 -22.86
CA ILE A 15 -11.64 6.95 -22.02
C ILE A 15 -10.45 6.12 -22.57
N ALA A 16 -10.42 5.86 -23.88
CA ALA A 16 -9.32 5.14 -24.52
C ALA A 16 -8.00 5.91 -24.37
N LYS A 17 -7.97 7.21 -24.68
CA LYS A 17 -6.76 8.05 -24.58
C LYS A 17 -6.18 8.08 -23.15
N ALA A 18 -7.04 8.09 -22.13
CA ALA A 18 -6.62 8.09 -20.74
C ALA A 18 -6.08 6.73 -20.29
N THR A 19 -6.54 5.62 -20.86
CA THR A 19 -6.19 4.25 -20.43
C THR A 19 -5.14 3.54 -21.29
N GLU A 20 -4.94 3.97 -22.53
CA GLU A 20 -3.96 3.40 -23.47
C GLU A 20 -2.53 3.63 -22.97
N ASP A 21 -1.78 2.53 -22.83
CA ASP A 21 -0.38 2.47 -22.39
C ASP A 21 -0.07 3.34 -21.16
N PHE A 22 -1.05 3.49 -20.27
CA PHE A 22 -0.99 4.49 -19.20
C PHE A 22 0.20 4.29 -18.27
N THR A 23 0.46 3.05 -17.83
CA THR A 23 1.53 2.76 -16.86
C THR A 23 2.92 3.05 -17.42
N ASP A 24 3.19 2.62 -18.65
CA ASP A 24 4.44 2.93 -19.37
C ASP A 24 4.62 4.45 -19.55
N ARG A 25 3.55 5.14 -19.95
CA ARG A 25 3.54 6.60 -20.16
C ARG A 25 3.86 7.34 -18.88
N ILE A 26 3.10 7.09 -17.81
CA ILE A 26 3.29 7.80 -16.53
C ILE A 26 4.67 7.50 -15.91
N GLY A 27 5.16 6.27 -16.04
CA GLY A 27 6.52 5.91 -15.62
C GLY A 27 7.61 6.60 -16.45
N GLY A 28 7.36 6.86 -17.74
CA GLY A 28 8.20 7.70 -18.59
C GLY A 28 8.22 9.17 -18.15
N ASP A 29 7.05 9.73 -17.88
CA ASP A 29 6.89 11.14 -17.48
C ASP A 29 7.55 11.44 -16.13
N VAL A 30 7.43 10.54 -15.16
CA VAL A 30 8.14 10.63 -13.86
C VAL A 30 9.65 10.64 -14.06
N ARG A 31 10.18 9.72 -14.88
CA ARG A 31 11.63 9.68 -15.18
C ARG A 31 12.10 10.96 -15.86
N ALA A 32 11.28 11.57 -16.72
CA ALA A 32 11.60 12.83 -17.37
C ALA A 32 11.74 14.01 -16.37
N GLN A 33 11.10 13.94 -15.20
CA GLN A 33 11.21 14.99 -14.19
C GLN A 33 12.63 15.14 -13.61
N GLN A 34 13.46 14.10 -13.67
CA GLN A 34 14.87 14.17 -13.28
C GLN A 34 15.67 15.20 -14.10
N HIS A 35 15.21 15.51 -15.32
CA HIS A 35 15.87 16.46 -16.22
C HIS A 35 15.15 17.81 -16.31
N SER A 36 14.04 18.00 -15.59
CA SER A 36 13.16 19.18 -15.73
C SER A 36 13.55 20.34 -14.80
N GLY A 37 14.54 20.15 -13.92
CA GLY A 37 14.90 21.12 -12.89
C GLY A 37 13.79 21.33 -11.86
N ARG A 38 13.79 22.48 -11.17
CA ARG A 38 12.76 22.84 -10.18
C ARG A 38 11.59 23.61 -10.83
N ASP A 39 10.81 22.92 -11.65
CA ASP A 39 9.59 23.45 -12.28
C ASP A 39 8.41 22.54 -11.94
N GLY A 40 7.38 23.07 -11.28
CA GLY A 40 6.23 22.27 -10.83
C GLY A 40 5.31 21.78 -11.94
N PHE A 41 5.44 22.31 -13.17
CA PHE A 41 4.52 22.03 -14.28
C PHE A 41 4.49 20.56 -14.71
N GLY A 42 5.65 19.89 -14.74
CA GLY A 42 5.70 18.47 -15.12
C GLY A 42 4.90 17.59 -14.16
N TRP A 43 5.04 17.84 -12.86
CA TRP A 43 4.25 17.16 -11.83
C TRP A 43 2.77 17.53 -11.83
N GLU A 44 2.42 18.76 -12.19
CA GLU A 44 1.03 19.15 -12.42
C GLU A 44 0.40 18.31 -13.55
N MET A 45 1.11 18.13 -14.66
CA MET A 45 0.63 17.31 -15.79
C MET A 45 0.49 15.83 -15.40
N ILE A 46 1.45 15.28 -14.68
CA ILE A 46 1.38 13.92 -14.13
C ILE A 46 0.15 13.75 -13.23
N SER A 47 -0.12 14.71 -12.34
CA SER A 47 -1.31 14.69 -11.49
C SER A 47 -2.62 14.67 -12.30
N ARG A 48 -2.70 15.50 -13.35
CA ARG A 48 -3.86 15.54 -14.25
C ARG A 48 -4.07 14.23 -14.98
N ASP A 49 -3.01 13.63 -15.53
CA ASP A 49 -3.08 12.37 -16.25
C ASP A 49 -3.52 11.21 -15.34
N LEU A 50 -3.07 11.19 -14.07
CA LEU A 50 -3.53 10.23 -13.07
C LEU A 50 -5.02 10.38 -12.73
N ARG A 51 -5.52 11.61 -12.67
CA ARG A 51 -6.97 11.88 -12.46
C ARG A 51 -7.81 11.45 -13.65
N ASP A 52 -7.35 11.75 -14.87
CA ASP A 52 -7.98 11.29 -16.12
C ASP A 52 -8.06 9.77 -16.14
N TYR A 53 -6.96 9.09 -15.79
CA TYR A 53 -6.91 7.64 -15.70
C TYR A 53 -7.88 7.09 -14.65
N ALA A 54 -7.87 7.62 -13.43
CA ALA A 54 -8.78 7.19 -12.35
C ALA A 54 -10.25 7.34 -12.76
N ALA A 55 -10.60 8.46 -13.40
CA ALA A 55 -11.94 8.70 -13.92
C ALA A 55 -12.32 7.69 -15.02
N ALA A 56 -11.48 7.48 -16.02
CA ALA A 56 -11.72 6.49 -17.08
C ALA A 56 -11.84 5.05 -16.52
N ARG A 57 -11.00 4.70 -15.54
CA ARG A 57 -10.99 3.39 -14.89
C ARG A 57 -12.26 3.15 -14.08
N SER A 58 -12.76 4.19 -13.41
CA SER A 58 -14.04 4.13 -12.70
C SER A 58 -15.24 3.85 -13.61
N VAL A 59 -15.14 4.06 -14.92
CA VAL A 59 -16.16 3.68 -15.93
C VAL A 59 -15.94 2.26 -16.41
N ARG A 60 -14.73 1.92 -16.86
CA ARG A 60 -14.45 0.63 -17.49
C ARG A 60 -14.39 -0.54 -16.51
N ALA A 61 -13.95 -0.29 -15.29
CA ALA A 61 -13.78 -1.28 -14.24
C ALA A 61 -14.08 -0.67 -12.86
N PRO A 62 -15.36 -0.37 -12.53
CA PRO A 62 -15.74 0.24 -11.26
C PRO A 62 -15.32 -0.57 -10.03
N SER A 63 -15.11 -1.88 -10.18
CA SER A 63 -14.64 -2.80 -9.15
C SER A 63 -13.12 -2.76 -8.92
N ALA A 64 -12.34 -2.11 -9.80
CA ALA A 64 -10.89 -1.93 -9.66
C ALA A 64 -10.57 -0.80 -8.66
N THR A 65 -11.15 -0.89 -7.46
CA THR A 65 -11.12 0.19 -6.47
C THR A 65 -9.70 0.51 -6.01
N ALA A 66 -8.82 -0.49 -5.89
CA ALA A 66 -7.42 -0.28 -5.49
C ALA A 66 -6.62 0.52 -6.53
N ASP A 67 -6.81 0.23 -7.81
CA ASP A 67 -6.15 0.88 -8.94
C ASP A 67 -6.57 2.35 -9.09
N ILE A 68 -7.89 2.60 -9.07
CA ILE A 68 -8.45 3.98 -9.07
C ILE A 68 -7.90 4.79 -7.89
N ARG A 69 -7.86 4.17 -6.71
CA ARG A 69 -7.46 4.84 -5.49
C ARG A 69 -5.96 5.11 -5.44
N ALA A 70 -5.13 4.19 -5.90
CA ALA A 70 -3.68 4.39 -6.05
C ALA A 70 -3.37 5.51 -7.06
N ALA A 71 -4.12 5.59 -8.16
CA ALA A 71 -3.96 6.69 -9.13
C ALA A 71 -4.29 8.05 -8.51
N LEU A 72 -5.38 8.17 -7.75
CA LEU A 72 -5.74 9.42 -7.06
C LEU A 72 -4.76 9.77 -5.93
N TYR A 73 -4.24 8.78 -5.21
CA TYR A 73 -3.19 8.99 -4.21
C TYR A 73 -1.93 9.58 -4.86
N SER A 74 -1.47 9.01 -5.97
CA SER A 74 -0.34 9.58 -6.69
C SER A 74 -0.63 10.88 -7.41
N ALA A 75 -1.88 11.15 -7.75
CA ALA A 75 -2.27 12.48 -8.22
C ALA A 75 -2.07 13.53 -7.10
N ALA A 76 -2.34 13.16 -5.84
CA ALA A 76 -2.08 14.00 -4.68
C ALA A 76 -0.57 14.19 -4.43
N GLU A 77 0.22 13.11 -4.42
CA GLU A 77 1.69 13.18 -4.29
C GLU A 77 2.29 14.11 -5.37
N ALA A 78 1.91 13.90 -6.63
CA ALA A 78 2.35 14.72 -7.75
C ALA A 78 1.94 16.19 -7.58
N ARG A 79 0.69 16.47 -7.18
CA ARG A 79 0.20 17.84 -7.06
C ARG A 79 0.81 18.59 -5.87
N ALA A 80 0.98 17.91 -4.73
CA ALA A 80 1.68 18.45 -3.58
C ALA A 80 3.16 18.72 -3.90
N GLY A 81 3.81 17.80 -4.62
CA GLY A 81 5.18 17.96 -5.12
C GLY A 81 5.32 19.14 -6.09
N SER A 82 4.34 19.33 -6.98
CA SER A 82 4.26 20.45 -7.93
C SER A 82 4.26 21.81 -7.22
N ILE A 83 3.34 22.04 -6.27
CA ILE A 83 3.27 23.31 -5.53
C ILE A 83 4.49 23.50 -4.61
N THR A 84 5.07 22.42 -4.09
CA THR A 84 6.29 22.47 -3.28
C THR A 84 7.49 22.89 -4.11
N LEU A 85 7.63 22.39 -5.34
CA LEU A 85 8.70 22.82 -6.27
C LEU A 85 8.60 24.29 -6.63
N ASP A 86 7.37 24.81 -6.80
CA ASP A 86 7.16 26.21 -7.13
C ASP A 86 7.38 27.13 -5.92
N GLY A 87 6.91 26.73 -4.73
CA GLY A 87 6.89 27.57 -3.53
C GLY A 87 8.08 27.41 -2.58
N ALA A 88 8.80 26.29 -2.60
CA ALA A 88 9.92 26.05 -1.69
C ALA A 88 11.17 26.86 -2.11
N PRO A 89 12.02 27.25 -1.15
CA PRO A 89 13.30 27.88 -1.48
C PRO A 89 14.19 26.93 -2.29
N GLY A 90 15.06 27.49 -3.15
CA GLY A 90 15.98 26.71 -3.98
C GLY A 90 16.94 25.80 -3.20
N SER A 91 17.15 26.08 -1.92
CA SER A 91 17.95 25.26 -1.01
C SER A 91 17.17 24.13 -0.32
N ALA A 92 15.85 24.05 -0.48
CA ALA A 92 15.04 23.00 0.13
C ALA A 92 15.36 21.64 -0.52
N GLU A 93 15.55 20.61 0.30
CA GLU A 93 15.76 19.23 -0.16
C GLU A 93 14.52 18.39 0.13
N PHE A 94 13.97 17.73 -0.88
CA PHE A 94 12.81 16.86 -0.75
C PHE A 94 12.68 15.92 -1.94
N SER A 95 11.91 14.84 -1.79
CA SER A 95 11.53 13.97 -2.89
C SER A 95 10.08 14.17 -3.28
N VAL A 96 9.79 13.93 -4.55
CA VAL A 96 8.43 13.67 -5.03
C VAL A 96 8.41 12.22 -5.51
N ASP A 97 7.76 11.36 -4.75
CA ASP A 97 7.64 9.93 -4.99
C ASP A 97 6.19 9.61 -5.37
N LEU A 98 5.99 8.78 -6.40
CA LEU A 98 4.68 8.29 -6.77
C LEU A 98 4.50 6.84 -6.33
N THR A 99 3.54 6.65 -5.45
CA THR A 99 3.03 5.36 -5.01
C THR A 99 2.58 4.49 -6.17
N TYR A 100 1.95 5.02 -7.23
CA TYR A 100 1.45 4.25 -8.38
C TYR A 100 2.58 3.59 -9.18
N THR A 101 3.65 4.34 -9.51
CA THR A 101 4.81 3.82 -10.25
C THR A 101 5.89 3.23 -9.36
N ARG A 102 5.84 3.45 -8.04
CA ARG A 102 6.89 3.13 -7.06
C ARG A 102 8.24 3.80 -7.39
N THR A 103 8.18 4.99 -8.00
CA THR A 103 9.36 5.75 -8.43
C THR A 103 9.21 7.20 -8.05
N GLY A 104 10.33 7.91 -7.92
CA GLY A 104 10.33 9.33 -7.60
C GLY A 104 11.59 10.04 -8.01
N VAL A 105 11.62 11.34 -7.72
CA VAL A 105 12.74 12.23 -7.99
C VAL A 105 13.10 12.98 -6.73
N PHE A 106 14.38 12.91 -6.35
CA PHE A 106 14.94 13.69 -5.26
C PHE A 106 15.48 15.01 -5.78
N TYR A 107 15.02 16.12 -5.19
CA TYR A 107 15.43 17.48 -5.51
C TYR A 107 16.37 17.99 -4.42
N GLN A 108 17.59 18.33 -4.81
CA GLN A 108 18.61 18.95 -3.95
C GLN A 108 19.16 20.22 -4.58
N ASP A 109 19.95 20.99 -3.83
CA ASP A 109 20.52 22.25 -4.30
C ASP A 109 21.36 22.00 -5.57
N PHE A 110 21.03 22.70 -6.65
CA PHE A 110 21.68 22.53 -7.94
C PHE A 110 22.82 23.56 -8.04
N ASP A 111 23.99 23.23 -7.49
CA ASP A 111 25.20 24.04 -7.67
C ASP A 111 25.71 23.88 -9.12
N GLY A 112 25.30 24.82 -9.98
CA GLY A 112 25.93 25.32 -11.20
C GLY A 112 26.82 24.41 -12.07
N ASP A 113 26.30 24.03 -13.25
CA ASP A 113 27.13 23.95 -14.48
C ASP A 113 26.40 24.42 -15.76
N HIS A 114 25.17 24.92 -15.63
CA HIS A 114 24.45 25.61 -16.70
C HIS A 114 24.02 26.95 -16.13
N GLY A 115 24.64 28.04 -16.61
CA GLY A 115 24.51 29.44 -16.13
C GLY A 115 23.10 30.03 -16.15
N SER A 116 22.16 29.35 -15.53
CA SER A 116 20.78 29.71 -15.28
C SER A 116 20.76 30.28 -13.86
N GLU A 117 20.31 31.52 -13.69
CA GLU A 117 20.11 32.07 -12.36
C GLU A 117 19.18 31.16 -11.54
N PRO A 118 19.41 31.02 -10.21
CA PRO A 118 18.48 30.28 -9.37
C PRO A 118 17.08 30.85 -9.54
N ARG A 119 16.12 30.05 -10.01
CA ARG A 119 14.71 30.45 -9.97
C ARG A 119 14.34 30.58 -8.48
N GLY A 120 14.08 31.80 -8.04
CA GLY A 120 13.55 32.05 -6.70
C GLY A 120 12.17 31.43 -6.53
N ALA A 121 11.77 31.20 -5.27
CA ALA A 121 10.43 30.73 -4.92
C ALA A 121 9.36 31.61 -5.58
N ARG A 122 8.35 30.98 -6.18
CA ARG A 122 7.20 31.64 -6.79
C ARG A 122 6.01 31.57 -5.84
N PRO A 123 5.20 32.64 -5.72
CA PRO A 123 3.95 32.56 -4.97
C PRO A 123 3.05 31.46 -5.54
N VAL A 124 2.64 30.52 -4.69
CA VAL A 124 1.67 29.48 -5.04
C VAL A 124 0.30 30.13 -5.18
N ARG A 125 -0.42 29.85 -6.27
CA ARG A 125 -1.77 30.40 -6.47
C ARG A 125 -2.78 29.69 -5.58
N ALA A 126 -3.76 30.42 -5.07
CA ALA A 126 -4.82 29.87 -4.21
C ALA A 126 -5.55 28.68 -4.86
N GLY A 127 -5.82 28.73 -6.17
CA GLY A 127 -6.43 27.62 -6.90
C GLY A 127 -5.54 26.36 -6.98
N ASP A 128 -4.24 26.53 -7.20
CA ASP A 128 -3.28 25.40 -7.26
C ASP A 128 -3.15 24.73 -5.89
N TRP A 129 -3.09 25.55 -4.83
CA TRP A 129 -3.12 25.09 -3.44
C TRP A 129 -4.42 24.35 -3.09
N THR A 130 -5.56 24.87 -3.53
CA THR A 130 -6.88 24.27 -3.25
C THR A 130 -7.01 22.90 -3.90
N GLU A 131 -6.59 22.78 -5.17
CA GLU A 131 -6.58 21.50 -5.88
C GLU A 131 -5.64 20.48 -5.20
N ALA A 132 -4.44 20.91 -4.80
CA ALA A 132 -3.49 20.07 -4.06
C ALA A 132 -4.08 19.60 -2.73
N LEU A 133 -4.69 20.51 -1.96
CA LEU A 133 -5.30 20.20 -0.67
C LEU A 133 -6.43 19.19 -0.84
N TYR A 134 -7.33 19.38 -1.81
CA TYR A 134 -8.46 18.47 -2.03
C TYR A 134 -8.00 17.06 -2.42
N LEU A 135 -6.95 16.96 -3.25
CA LEU A 135 -6.34 15.67 -3.56
C LEU A 135 -5.72 15.04 -2.30
N CYS A 136 -5.00 15.81 -1.49
CA CYS A 136 -4.41 15.32 -0.24
C CYS A 136 -5.47 14.91 0.79
N VAL A 137 -6.57 15.63 0.92
CA VAL A 137 -7.71 15.23 1.78
C VAL A 137 -8.28 13.89 1.32
N LEU A 138 -8.49 13.73 0.00
CA LEU A 138 -8.98 12.47 -0.56
C LEU A 138 -8.01 11.31 -0.35
N ALA A 139 -6.72 11.57 -0.56
CA ALA A 139 -5.65 10.61 -0.39
C ALA A 139 -5.30 10.32 1.08
N GLY A 140 -5.80 11.12 2.03
CA GLY A 140 -5.41 11.02 3.45
C GLY A 140 -4.07 11.67 3.80
N LEU A 141 -3.44 12.37 2.84
CA LEU A 141 -2.10 12.96 2.91
C LEU A 141 -2.06 14.40 3.49
N HIS A 142 -3.20 14.99 3.81
CA HIS A 142 -3.23 16.40 4.23
C HIS A 142 -2.40 16.67 5.50
N GLU A 143 -2.36 15.73 6.45
CA GLU A 143 -1.50 15.85 7.64
C GLU A 143 -0.01 15.70 7.30
N ASP A 144 0.37 14.78 6.41
CA ASP A 144 1.76 14.59 5.97
C ASP A 144 2.35 15.83 5.30
N TYR A 145 1.49 16.60 4.62
CA TYR A 145 1.85 17.83 3.92
C TYR A 145 1.43 19.11 4.67
N GLU A 146 1.17 19.04 5.98
CA GLU A 146 0.74 20.19 6.78
C GLU A 146 1.69 21.39 6.60
N ASN A 147 3.00 21.17 6.75
CA ASN A 147 4.00 22.24 6.72
C ASN A 147 3.95 23.08 5.42
N PRO A 148 4.02 22.46 4.21
CA PRO A 148 3.79 23.19 2.96
C PRO A 148 2.44 23.90 2.91
N PHE A 149 1.34 23.23 3.28
CA PHE A 149 0.01 23.81 3.17
C PHE A 149 -0.18 25.04 4.06
N VAL A 150 0.20 24.94 5.34
CA VAL A 150 0.15 26.05 6.30
C VAL A 150 1.09 27.18 5.89
N GLY A 151 2.30 26.82 5.42
CA GLY A 151 3.28 27.78 4.92
C GLY A 151 2.73 28.63 3.78
N PHE A 152 2.23 28.00 2.72
CA PHE A 152 1.66 28.71 1.56
C PHE A 152 0.39 29.48 1.90
N ALA A 153 -0.48 28.93 2.77
CA ALA A 153 -1.70 29.60 3.18
C ALA A 153 -1.46 30.91 3.96
N SER A 154 -0.28 31.05 4.58
CA SER A 154 0.10 32.27 5.30
C SER A 154 0.32 33.48 4.39
N ASP A 155 0.60 33.25 3.10
CA ASP A 155 0.81 34.29 2.09
C ASP A 155 -0.50 34.76 1.43
N PHE A 156 -1.63 34.08 1.70
CA PHE A 156 -2.92 34.42 1.09
C PHE A 156 -3.55 35.68 1.68
N GLY A 157 -4.11 36.50 0.79
CA GLY A 157 -4.82 37.74 1.12
C GLY A 157 -6.07 37.52 1.96
N GLU A 158 -6.59 38.59 2.57
CA GLU A 158 -7.80 38.52 3.40
C GLU A 158 -9.07 38.12 2.63
N ASP A 159 -9.05 38.30 1.31
CA ASP A 159 -10.09 37.95 0.34
C ASP A 159 -10.12 36.45 -0.02
N GLU A 160 -9.04 35.71 0.23
CA GLU A 160 -8.95 34.25 0.04
C GLU A 160 -9.57 33.50 1.24
N VAL A 161 -10.85 33.81 1.52
CA VAL A 161 -11.59 33.37 2.70
C VAL A 161 -11.65 31.85 2.80
N LEU A 162 -11.89 31.17 1.67
CA LEU A 162 -12.00 29.72 1.60
C LEU A 162 -10.71 29.02 2.07
N GLN A 163 -9.57 29.40 1.50
CA GLN A 163 -8.28 28.76 1.74
C GLN A 163 -7.80 28.99 3.17
N ARG A 164 -7.99 30.21 3.68
CA ARG A 164 -7.67 30.57 5.06
C ARG A 164 -8.55 29.77 6.03
N ALA A 165 -9.86 29.73 5.80
CA ALA A 165 -10.78 28.99 6.66
C ALA A 165 -10.56 27.47 6.61
N LEU A 166 -10.27 26.89 5.44
CA LEU A 166 -9.92 25.48 5.29
C LEU A 166 -8.66 25.10 6.07
N THR A 167 -7.63 25.95 6.03
CA THR A 167 -6.40 25.75 6.80
C THR A 167 -6.70 25.60 8.30
N PHE A 168 -7.48 26.52 8.88
CA PHE A 168 -7.83 26.44 10.29
C PHE A 168 -8.82 25.29 10.62
N TYR A 169 -9.68 24.92 9.66
CA TYR A 169 -10.59 23.79 9.83
C TYR A 169 -9.84 22.46 9.92
N LEU A 170 -8.86 22.24 9.04
CA LEU A 170 -8.05 21.01 9.01
C LEU A 170 -6.98 20.97 10.10
N TYR A 171 -6.42 22.13 10.46
CA TYR A 171 -5.33 22.23 11.45
C TYR A 171 -5.79 23.04 12.68
N PRO A 172 -6.67 22.47 13.53
CA PRO A 172 -7.27 23.19 14.65
C PRO A 172 -6.24 23.67 15.70
N HIS A 173 -5.06 23.07 15.75
CA HIS A 173 -3.97 23.48 16.64
C HIS A 173 -3.42 24.88 16.30
N LEU A 174 -3.71 25.43 15.11
CA LEU A 174 -3.37 26.80 14.72
C LEU A 174 -4.21 27.88 15.44
N GLY A 175 -5.27 27.49 16.14
CA GLY A 175 -5.89 28.33 17.19
C GLY A 175 -7.07 29.21 16.76
N ALA A 176 -7.91 28.78 15.81
CA ALA A 176 -9.18 29.46 15.50
C ALA A 176 -10.39 28.67 16.02
N GLU A 177 -11.31 29.35 16.70
CA GLU A 177 -12.57 28.74 17.14
C GLU A 177 -13.53 28.54 15.96
N ARG A 178 -14.26 27.41 15.93
CA ARG A 178 -15.19 27.07 14.86
C ARG A 178 -16.25 28.16 14.61
N ASP A 179 -16.84 28.73 15.65
CA ASP A 179 -17.82 29.83 15.54
C ASP A 179 -17.24 31.11 14.91
N GLN A 180 -15.93 31.35 15.08
CA GLN A 180 -15.24 32.49 14.46
C GLN A 180 -15.02 32.22 12.98
N LEU A 181 -14.61 31.00 12.63
CA LEU A 181 -14.47 30.56 11.24
C LEU A 181 -15.82 30.60 10.51
N GLU A 182 -16.90 30.15 11.14
CA GLU A 182 -18.24 30.20 10.55
C GLU A 182 -18.64 31.65 10.20
N LYS A 183 -18.41 32.59 11.11
CA LYS A 183 -18.68 34.03 10.86
C LYS A 183 -17.78 34.59 9.77
N TYR A 184 -16.52 34.18 9.70
CA TYR A 184 -15.59 34.60 8.66
C TYR A 184 -16.05 34.10 7.28
N VAL A 185 -16.40 32.82 7.16
CA VAL A 185 -16.98 32.24 5.92
C VAL A 185 -18.31 32.92 5.57
N TRP A 186 -19.17 33.17 6.56
CA TRP A 186 -20.43 33.90 6.35
C TRP A 186 -20.23 35.32 5.84
N SER A 187 -19.13 36.00 6.19
CA SER A 187 -18.84 37.35 5.69
C SER A 187 -18.62 37.40 4.17
N ALA A 188 -18.13 36.30 3.58
CA ALA A 188 -18.00 36.14 2.14
C ALA A 188 -19.32 35.70 1.48
N LEU A 189 -20.04 34.76 2.11
CA LEU A 189 -21.28 34.19 1.56
C LEU A 189 -22.50 35.10 1.70
N GLY A 190 -22.63 35.84 2.81
CA GLY A 190 -23.81 36.62 3.16
C GLY A 190 -24.20 37.62 2.07
N PRO A 191 -23.29 38.48 1.60
CA PRO A 191 -23.58 39.42 0.51
C PRO A 191 -24.02 38.74 -0.79
N LEU A 192 -23.45 37.58 -1.11
CA LEU A 192 -23.84 36.77 -2.26
C LEU A 192 -25.27 36.28 -2.08
N LEU A 193 -25.59 35.59 -0.98
CA LEU A 193 -26.92 35.01 -0.73
C LEU A 193 -28.03 36.07 -0.58
N ASP A 194 -27.71 37.22 0.03
CA ASP A 194 -28.64 38.35 0.15
C ASP A 194 -28.98 38.94 -1.23
N SER A 195 -28.01 38.96 -2.15
CA SER A 195 -28.24 39.39 -3.54
C SER A 195 -29.14 38.44 -4.33
N LEU A 196 -29.22 37.17 -3.93
CA LEU A 196 -30.10 36.15 -4.52
C LEU A 196 -31.53 36.19 -3.94
N SER A 197 -31.73 36.90 -2.81
CA SER A 197 -32.99 36.91 -2.05
C SER A 197 -33.89 38.12 -2.32
N LEU A 198 -33.48 39.04 -3.20
CA LEU A 198 -34.22 40.29 -3.50
C LEU A 198 -35.04 40.14 -4.79
N ASP A 199 -36.38 40.04 -4.67
CA ASP A 199 -37.45 40.22 -5.67
C ASP A 199 -36.99 40.55 -7.12
N SER A 200 -36.35 39.60 -7.82
CA SER A 200 -36.22 39.62 -9.27
C SER A 200 -37.19 38.61 -9.87
N ASP A 201 -38.21 39.13 -10.55
CA ASP A 201 -39.12 38.37 -11.42
C ASP A 201 -38.42 37.81 -12.68
N ASP A 202 -37.08 37.81 -12.70
CA ASP A 202 -36.23 37.42 -13.82
C ASP A 202 -35.07 36.53 -13.32
N ASP A 203 -34.95 35.39 -14.00
CA ASP A 203 -33.92 34.34 -13.98
C ASP A 203 -33.59 33.60 -12.67
N ARG A 204 -33.91 32.30 -12.69
CA ARG A 204 -33.38 31.29 -11.75
C ARG A 204 -31.85 31.38 -11.78
N VAL A 205 -31.24 31.70 -10.65
CA VAL A 205 -29.78 31.65 -10.46
C VAL A 205 -29.31 30.27 -10.88
N GLU A 206 -28.44 30.21 -11.90
CA GLU A 206 -27.84 28.95 -12.30
C GLU A 206 -27.01 28.42 -11.14
N PRO A 207 -27.26 27.20 -10.62
CA PRO A 207 -26.54 26.68 -9.48
C PRO A 207 -25.02 26.82 -9.63
N GLY A 208 -24.48 26.65 -10.86
CA GLY A 208 -23.06 26.80 -11.17
C GLY A 208 -22.40 28.16 -10.90
N SER A 209 -23.16 29.25 -10.66
CA SER A 209 -22.59 30.57 -10.33
C SER A 209 -22.29 30.77 -8.84
N ILE A 210 -22.68 29.81 -7.99
CA ILE A 210 -22.46 29.87 -6.55
C ILE A 210 -21.14 29.16 -6.21
N ASP A 211 -20.34 29.77 -5.34
CA ASP A 211 -19.17 29.13 -4.75
C ASP A 211 -19.63 28.03 -3.77
N HIS A 212 -19.68 26.80 -4.27
CA HIS A 212 -20.16 25.64 -3.49
C HIS A 212 -19.16 25.22 -2.41
N ASP A 213 -17.87 25.49 -2.59
CA ASP A 213 -16.82 25.16 -1.64
C ASP A 213 -17.05 25.91 -0.33
N LEU A 214 -17.38 27.21 -0.41
CA LEU A 214 -17.76 28.01 0.74
C LEU A 214 -19.07 27.50 1.39
N LEU A 215 -20.06 27.08 0.60
CA LEU A 215 -21.31 26.52 1.13
C LEU A 215 -21.07 25.21 1.89
N TYR A 216 -20.26 24.31 1.34
CA TYR A 216 -19.89 23.06 2.00
C TYR A 216 -19.11 23.32 3.29
N LEU A 217 -18.09 24.19 3.23
CA LEU A 217 -17.31 24.54 4.41
C LEU A 217 -18.18 25.17 5.50
N ARG A 218 -19.11 26.05 5.13
CA ARG A 218 -20.06 26.63 6.08
C ARG A 218 -20.90 25.54 6.75
N ALA A 219 -21.46 24.61 5.98
CA ALA A 219 -22.29 23.54 6.53
C ALA A 219 -21.49 22.62 7.47
N LEU A 220 -20.22 22.32 7.14
CA LEU A 220 -19.31 21.62 8.06
C LEU A 220 -19.08 22.41 9.35
N LEU A 221 -18.75 23.70 9.25
CA LEU A 221 -18.52 24.58 10.41
C LEU A 221 -19.76 24.71 11.30
N ALA A 222 -20.96 24.86 10.71
CA ALA A 222 -22.23 24.93 11.41
C ALA A 222 -22.74 23.57 11.91
N ARG A 223 -22.09 22.47 11.52
CA ARG A 223 -22.53 21.08 11.74
C ARG A 223 -23.94 20.80 11.22
N ASP A 224 -24.29 21.37 10.07
CA ASP A 224 -25.56 21.19 9.41
C ASP A 224 -25.47 20.08 8.35
N GLU A 225 -25.57 18.84 8.82
CA GLU A 225 -25.52 17.63 7.97
C GLU A 225 -26.60 17.64 6.88
N LEU A 226 -27.81 18.09 7.22
CA LEU A 226 -28.92 18.13 6.28
C LEU A 226 -28.67 19.13 5.16
N ALA A 227 -28.21 20.35 5.49
CA ALA A 227 -27.88 21.36 4.49
C ALA A 227 -26.70 20.93 3.62
N PHE A 228 -25.69 20.28 4.20
CA PHE A 228 -24.54 19.76 3.48
C PHE A 228 -24.96 18.76 2.40
N TRP A 229 -25.65 17.68 2.78
CA TRP A 229 -26.03 16.63 1.83
C TRP A 229 -27.11 17.09 0.84
N SER A 230 -27.98 18.03 1.24
CA SER A 230 -28.93 18.65 0.32
C SER A 230 -28.19 19.45 -0.76
N THR A 231 -27.23 20.29 -0.37
CA THR A 231 -26.40 21.07 -1.29
C THR A 231 -25.60 20.16 -2.23
N MET A 232 -25.01 19.09 -1.67
CA MET A 232 -24.27 18.08 -2.43
C MET A 232 -25.15 17.42 -3.49
N SER A 233 -26.37 17.00 -3.13
CA SER A 233 -27.28 16.36 -4.08
C SER A 233 -27.68 17.29 -5.24
N VAL A 234 -27.93 18.57 -4.96
CA VAL A 234 -28.23 19.60 -5.97
C VAL A 234 -27.04 19.79 -6.90
N ARG A 235 -25.83 19.86 -6.35
CA ARG A 235 -24.61 20.06 -7.11
C ARG A 235 -24.29 18.87 -8.03
N LEU A 236 -24.38 17.64 -7.53
CA LEU A 236 -24.14 16.45 -8.36
C LEU A 236 -25.19 16.30 -9.47
N THR A 237 -26.44 16.66 -9.19
CA THR A 237 -27.50 16.69 -10.22
C THR A 237 -27.19 17.75 -11.27
N TRP A 238 -26.72 18.93 -10.86
CA TRP A 238 -26.31 19.98 -11.78
C TRP A 238 -25.13 19.54 -12.67
N LEU A 239 -24.10 18.89 -12.09
CA LEU A 239 -22.97 18.35 -12.85
C LEU A 239 -23.43 17.35 -13.91
N ARG A 240 -24.36 16.45 -13.58
CA ARG A 240 -24.92 15.50 -14.55
C ARG A 240 -25.57 16.22 -15.75
N ASP A 241 -26.27 17.31 -15.47
CA ASP A 241 -27.07 18.01 -16.48
C ASP A 241 -26.24 19.04 -17.30
N HIS A 242 -25.04 19.41 -16.85
CA HIS A 242 -24.23 20.50 -17.44
C HIS A 242 -22.79 20.11 -17.82
N SER A 243 -22.33 18.89 -17.53
CA SER A 243 -21.03 18.38 -17.98
C SER A 243 -21.07 17.98 -19.47
N ASP A 244 -19.97 18.23 -20.18
CA ASP A 244 -19.77 17.81 -21.58
C ASP A 244 -19.25 16.37 -21.66
N GLU A 245 -19.51 15.68 -22.76
CA GLU A 245 -19.04 14.30 -23.04
C GLU A 245 -17.51 14.19 -23.10
N ARG A 246 -16.78 15.31 -23.08
CA ARG A 246 -15.31 15.35 -23.02
C ARG A 246 -14.76 15.59 -21.61
N ASP A 247 -15.61 15.87 -20.64
CA ASP A 247 -15.21 16.20 -19.28
C ASP A 247 -14.91 14.94 -18.45
N LEU A 248 -13.85 14.23 -18.84
CA LEU A 248 -13.44 13.00 -18.17
C LEU A 248 -13.19 13.21 -16.67
N ARG A 249 -12.55 14.33 -16.27
CA ARG A 249 -12.27 14.64 -14.86
C ARG A 249 -13.53 14.94 -14.06
N GLY A 250 -14.58 15.42 -14.71
CA GLY A 250 -15.88 15.64 -14.10
C GLY A 250 -16.52 14.36 -13.57
N LEU A 251 -16.12 13.17 -14.05
CA LEU A 251 -16.65 11.89 -13.56
C LEU A 251 -16.27 11.61 -12.09
N LEU A 252 -15.17 12.21 -11.62
CA LEU A 252 -14.70 12.18 -10.24
C LEU A 252 -14.44 13.63 -9.77
N PRO A 253 -15.52 14.37 -9.45
CA PRO A 253 -15.46 15.80 -9.22
C PRO A 253 -14.75 16.07 -7.89
N LEU A 254 -13.57 16.68 -7.98
CA LEU A 254 -12.59 16.75 -6.89
C LEU A 254 -13.11 17.48 -5.64
N THR A 255 -13.79 18.62 -5.84
CA THR A 255 -14.38 19.40 -4.74
C THR A 255 -15.39 18.56 -3.97
N GLU A 256 -16.37 18.00 -4.67
CA GLU A 256 -17.47 17.25 -4.06
C GLU A 256 -16.95 15.98 -3.37
N LEU A 257 -15.98 15.30 -3.98
CA LEU A 257 -15.28 14.18 -3.36
C LEU A 257 -14.57 14.61 -2.07
N ALA A 258 -13.77 15.68 -2.09
CA ALA A 258 -12.99 16.12 -0.94
C ALA A 258 -13.90 16.54 0.23
N PHE A 259 -14.95 17.33 -0.03
CA PHE A 259 -15.90 17.72 1.01
C PHE A 259 -16.72 16.53 1.53
N ALA A 260 -17.14 15.60 0.67
CA ALA A 260 -17.80 14.38 1.13
C ALA A 260 -16.86 13.56 2.03
N ALA A 261 -15.57 13.47 1.68
CA ALA A 261 -14.57 12.81 2.52
C ALA A 261 -14.40 13.53 3.87
N LEU A 262 -14.41 14.86 3.93
CA LEU A 262 -14.39 15.60 5.20
C LEU A 262 -15.64 15.32 6.05
N ALA A 263 -16.83 15.37 5.44
CA ALA A 263 -18.08 15.06 6.13
C ALA A 263 -18.08 13.66 6.75
N VAL A 264 -17.64 12.65 5.98
CA VAL A 264 -17.66 11.25 6.42
C VAL A 264 -16.49 10.93 7.37
N ARG A 265 -15.26 11.31 7.03
CA ARG A 265 -14.04 10.90 7.76
C ARG A 265 -13.74 11.79 8.96
N VAL A 266 -14.03 13.09 8.88
CA VAL A 266 -13.71 14.07 9.93
C VAL A 266 -14.92 14.34 10.83
N GLU A 267 -16.10 14.59 10.25
CA GLU A 267 -17.32 14.85 11.05
C GLU A 267 -18.07 13.57 11.45
N GLY A 268 -17.77 12.42 10.82
CA GLY A 268 -18.40 11.13 11.13
C GLY A 268 -19.84 11.00 10.62
N TRP A 269 -20.21 11.74 9.57
CA TRP A 269 -21.56 11.73 9.01
C TRP A 269 -21.78 10.54 8.07
N ASP A 270 -23.03 10.10 7.93
CA ASP A 270 -23.41 9.04 7.00
C ASP A 270 -23.82 9.64 5.65
N MET A 271 -23.30 9.10 4.54
CA MET A 271 -23.73 9.52 3.20
C MET A 271 -25.14 8.96 2.90
N PRO A 272 -26.17 9.82 2.69
CA PRO A 272 -27.57 9.38 2.67
C PRO A 272 -28.05 8.84 1.30
N PHE A 273 -27.20 8.85 0.29
CA PHE A 273 -27.51 8.41 -1.08
C PHE A 273 -26.34 7.64 -1.72
N GLU A 274 -26.62 6.93 -2.80
CA GLU A 274 -25.57 6.39 -3.68
C GLU A 274 -25.28 7.39 -4.80
N SER A 275 -24.02 7.49 -5.22
CA SER A 275 -23.63 8.34 -6.34
C SER A 275 -22.48 7.72 -7.12
N ASP A 276 -22.57 7.72 -8.44
CA ASP A 276 -21.47 7.30 -9.32
C ASP A 276 -20.35 8.37 -9.37
N TYR A 277 -20.64 9.61 -8.97
CA TYR A 277 -19.65 10.68 -8.78
C TYR A 277 -18.91 10.57 -7.43
N LEU A 278 -19.56 10.00 -6.41
CA LEU A 278 -19.01 9.83 -5.07
C LEU A 278 -18.92 8.34 -4.68
N PRO A 279 -18.06 7.54 -5.34
CA PRO A 279 -17.87 6.15 -4.94
C PRO A 279 -17.50 6.05 -3.46
N ARG A 280 -18.24 5.23 -2.70
CA ARG A 280 -18.02 5.07 -1.24
C ARG A 280 -16.58 4.78 -0.88
N HIS A 281 -15.91 3.92 -1.64
CA HIS A 281 -14.52 3.55 -1.42
C HIS A 281 -13.52 4.72 -1.57
N LEU A 282 -13.92 5.82 -2.21
CA LEU A 282 -13.16 7.08 -2.29
C LEU A 282 -13.60 8.08 -1.21
N VAL A 283 -14.86 8.08 -0.78
CA VAL A 283 -15.35 8.98 0.28
C VAL A 283 -14.95 8.49 1.67
N GLU A 284 -15.08 7.20 1.94
CA GLU A 284 -14.83 6.58 3.25
C GLU A 284 -13.33 6.30 3.50
N GLY A 285 -12.48 6.31 2.46
CA GLY A 285 -11.03 6.13 2.58
C GLY A 285 -10.54 4.69 2.41
N PHE A 286 -9.22 4.50 2.56
CA PHE A 286 -8.50 3.25 2.23
C PHE A 286 -8.79 2.11 3.22
N GLY A 287 -9.00 2.43 4.51
CA GLY A 287 -9.38 1.50 5.59
C GLY A 287 -10.87 1.18 5.73
N SER A 288 -11.73 1.65 4.83
CA SER A 288 -13.19 1.42 4.88
C SER A 288 -13.59 -0.05 4.70
N ARG A 289 -12.69 -0.91 4.19
CA ARG A 289 -12.92 -2.35 4.24
C ARG A 289 -12.72 -2.80 5.68
N ARG A 290 -13.83 -2.88 6.42
CA ARG A 290 -13.87 -3.41 7.78
C ARG A 290 -13.15 -4.77 7.81
N ARG A 291 -12.02 -4.82 8.51
CA ARG A 291 -11.30 -6.08 8.78
C ARG A 291 -12.28 -7.07 9.39
N ARG A 292 -12.23 -8.33 8.96
CA ARG A 292 -13.13 -9.38 9.46
C ARG A 292 -12.82 -9.78 10.90
N VAL A 293 -11.64 -9.40 11.40
CA VAL A 293 -11.21 -9.61 12.78
C VAL A 293 -10.21 -8.53 13.21
N GLY A 294 -10.32 -8.09 14.46
CA GLY A 294 -9.37 -7.20 15.11
C GLY A 294 -8.19 -7.94 15.74
N PRO A 295 -7.25 -7.21 16.37
CA PRO A 295 -6.10 -7.81 17.03
C PRO A 295 -6.51 -8.81 18.12
N TYR A 296 -5.77 -9.91 18.23
CA TYR A 296 -5.99 -10.93 19.27
C TYR A 296 -7.44 -11.46 19.32
N GLY A 297 -8.05 -11.69 18.16
CA GLY A 297 -9.38 -12.30 18.05
C GLY A 297 -10.56 -11.39 18.39
N LYS A 298 -10.33 -10.09 18.60
CA LYS A 298 -11.40 -9.14 18.92
C LYS A 298 -12.25 -8.80 17.69
N ASP A 299 -13.46 -8.29 17.92
CA ASP A 299 -14.32 -7.67 16.89
C ASP A 299 -14.57 -8.51 15.63
N LYS A 300 -14.66 -9.83 15.78
CA LYS A 300 -14.93 -10.75 14.66
C LYS A 300 -16.25 -10.40 13.98
N ASP A 301 -16.21 -10.31 12.66
CA ASP A 301 -17.39 -10.13 11.83
C ASP A 301 -18.29 -11.38 11.91
N PRO A 302 -19.53 -11.27 12.43
CA PRO A 302 -20.46 -12.38 12.52
C PRO A 302 -20.81 -13.02 11.18
N GLU A 303 -20.89 -12.22 10.10
CA GLU A 303 -21.23 -12.73 8.77
C GLU A 303 -20.08 -13.54 8.18
N ALA A 304 -18.85 -13.08 8.38
CA ALA A 304 -17.66 -13.79 7.95
C ALA A 304 -17.45 -15.10 8.73
N LEU A 305 -17.76 -15.11 10.03
CA LEU A 305 -17.76 -16.33 10.86
C LEU A 305 -18.76 -17.37 10.37
N ASP A 306 -19.97 -16.92 10.04
CA ASP A 306 -21.01 -17.78 9.49
C ASP A 306 -20.59 -18.35 8.12
N ALA A 307 -20.01 -17.52 7.25
CA ALA A 307 -19.45 -17.97 5.97
C ALA A 307 -18.29 -18.97 6.13
N LEU A 308 -17.41 -18.78 7.13
CA LEU A 308 -16.34 -19.70 7.47
C LEU A 308 -16.89 -21.06 7.94
N SER A 309 -17.93 -21.05 8.79
CA SER A 309 -18.56 -22.28 9.30
C SER A 309 -19.17 -23.15 8.20
N ARG A 310 -19.59 -22.52 7.09
CA ARG A 310 -20.09 -23.18 5.87
C ARG A 310 -18.99 -23.62 4.89
N GLY A 311 -17.73 -23.27 5.14
CA GLY A 311 -16.60 -23.59 4.26
C GLY A 311 -16.56 -22.76 2.96
N THR A 312 -17.06 -21.52 3.02
CA THR A 312 -17.32 -20.67 1.85
C THR A 312 -16.26 -19.60 1.59
N LEU A 313 -15.24 -19.44 2.44
CA LEU A 313 -14.23 -18.39 2.27
C LEU A 313 -13.20 -18.80 1.21
N THR A 314 -13.31 -18.16 0.04
CA THR A 314 -12.41 -18.35 -1.10
C THR A 314 -11.84 -16.99 -1.50
N VAL A 315 -10.54 -16.93 -1.75
CA VAL A 315 -9.86 -15.76 -2.31
C VAL A 315 -9.26 -16.14 -3.65
N GLU A 316 -9.77 -15.53 -4.72
CA GLU A 316 -9.30 -15.79 -6.08
C GLU A 316 -7.99 -15.04 -6.33
N ARG A 317 -7.06 -15.70 -7.01
CA ARG A 317 -5.81 -15.11 -7.51
C ARG A 317 -5.98 -14.77 -9.00
N PRO A 318 -5.85 -13.48 -9.38
CA PRO A 318 -5.77 -13.09 -10.79
C PRO A 318 -4.57 -13.72 -11.48
N MET A 319 -4.76 -14.14 -12.73
CA MET A 319 -3.74 -14.83 -13.54
C MET A 319 -3.52 -14.13 -14.89
N GLU A 320 -4.11 -12.95 -15.07
CA GLU A 320 -3.93 -12.11 -16.26
C GLU A 320 -2.45 -11.75 -16.42
N GLY A 321 -1.94 -11.76 -17.66
CA GLY A 321 -0.52 -11.52 -17.95
C GLY A 321 0.41 -12.73 -17.77
N PHE A 322 -0.03 -13.81 -17.10
CA PHE A 322 0.81 -14.99 -16.91
C PHE A 322 0.48 -16.13 -17.88
N SER A 323 1.54 -16.73 -18.46
CA SER A 323 1.41 -17.86 -19.38
C SER A 323 1.24 -19.19 -18.65
N THR A 324 0.17 -19.92 -18.96
CA THR A 324 -0.10 -21.29 -18.51
C THR A 324 0.67 -22.36 -19.31
N GLU A 325 1.35 -21.97 -20.38
CA GLU A 325 2.10 -22.89 -21.28
C GLU A 325 3.58 -23.06 -20.88
N ARG A 326 4.02 -22.40 -19.81
CA ARG A 326 5.40 -22.46 -19.35
C ARG A 326 5.74 -23.88 -18.85
N SER A 327 6.88 -24.44 -19.30
CA SER A 327 7.32 -25.76 -18.83
C SER A 327 8.20 -25.66 -17.58
N PHE A 328 8.11 -26.67 -16.71
CA PHE A 328 8.97 -26.81 -15.52
C PHE A 328 10.43 -26.90 -15.92
N GLU A 329 10.75 -27.69 -16.97
CA GLU A 329 12.12 -27.87 -17.44
C GLU A 329 12.74 -26.54 -17.87
N LYS A 330 12.02 -25.73 -18.66
CA LYS A 330 12.53 -24.42 -19.10
C LYS A 330 12.71 -23.45 -17.94
N THR A 331 11.81 -23.49 -16.96
CA THR A 331 11.86 -22.62 -15.78
C THR A 331 13.12 -22.91 -14.95
N PHE A 332 13.44 -24.20 -14.80
CA PHE A 332 14.52 -24.69 -13.95
C PHE A 332 15.79 -25.16 -14.72
N GLN A 333 15.91 -24.86 -16.02
CA GLN A 333 16.96 -25.44 -16.88
C GLN A 333 18.40 -25.04 -16.51
N TYR A 334 18.58 -23.91 -15.82
CA TYR A 334 19.91 -23.37 -15.49
C TYR A 334 20.29 -23.56 -14.02
N GLU A 335 19.43 -24.20 -13.23
CA GLU A 335 19.56 -24.33 -11.78
C GLU A 335 20.83 -25.12 -11.40
N ASP A 336 21.00 -26.29 -11.99
CA ASP A 336 22.16 -27.16 -11.76
C ASP A 336 23.47 -26.49 -12.22
N GLU A 337 23.43 -25.75 -13.33
CA GLU A 337 24.58 -25.00 -13.84
C GLU A 337 24.96 -23.84 -12.89
N LYS A 338 23.98 -23.08 -12.40
CA LYS A 338 24.18 -22.01 -11.43
C LYS A 338 24.82 -22.56 -10.14
N LEU A 339 24.33 -23.69 -9.64
CA LEU A 339 24.88 -24.34 -8.46
C LEU A 339 26.35 -24.75 -8.65
N GLN A 340 26.64 -25.41 -9.78
CA GLN A 340 28.01 -25.81 -10.12
C GLN A 340 28.94 -24.61 -10.25
N ARG A 341 28.44 -23.47 -10.76
CA ARG A 341 29.22 -22.24 -10.86
C ARG A 341 29.60 -21.70 -9.48
N ILE A 342 28.67 -21.65 -8.52
CA ILE A 342 28.90 -21.10 -7.16
C ILE A 342 29.99 -21.86 -6.40
N ARG A 343 30.11 -23.16 -6.63
CA ARG A 343 31.09 -24.04 -5.97
C ARG A 343 32.50 -23.98 -6.59
N ARG A 344 32.70 -23.23 -7.68
CA ARG A 344 34.00 -23.17 -8.35
C ARG A 344 35.04 -22.44 -7.46
N PRO A 345 36.26 -22.99 -7.28
CA PRO A 345 37.30 -22.37 -6.47
C PRO A 345 37.68 -20.94 -6.89
N GLN A 346 37.39 -20.57 -8.14
CA GLN A 346 37.72 -19.27 -8.73
C GLN A 346 36.72 -18.15 -8.40
N ILE A 347 35.60 -18.44 -7.73
CA ILE A 347 34.70 -17.38 -7.28
C ILE A 347 35.35 -16.57 -6.16
N LEU A 348 35.35 -15.26 -6.34
CA LEU A 348 35.85 -14.31 -5.35
C LEU A 348 34.93 -14.32 -4.13
N ARG A 349 35.49 -14.28 -2.90
CA ARG A 349 34.71 -14.28 -1.65
C ARG A 349 33.60 -13.23 -1.64
N GLY A 350 33.89 -12.01 -2.11
CA GLY A 350 32.91 -10.92 -2.19
C GLY A 350 31.75 -11.15 -3.17
N GLN A 351 31.83 -12.15 -4.06
CA GLN A 351 30.75 -12.50 -4.98
C GLN A 351 29.84 -13.62 -4.47
N ILE A 352 30.29 -14.42 -3.49
CA ILE A 352 29.52 -15.53 -2.91
C ILE A 352 28.17 -15.06 -2.36
N PRO A 353 28.08 -13.98 -1.55
CA PRO A 353 26.81 -13.54 -0.97
C PRO A 353 25.75 -13.22 -2.04
N ARG A 354 26.15 -12.48 -3.07
CA ARG A 354 25.27 -12.12 -4.19
C ARG A 354 24.84 -13.36 -4.99
N ALA A 355 25.74 -14.32 -5.16
CA ALA A 355 25.44 -15.52 -5.93
C ALA A 355 24.45 -16.44 -5.21
N LEU A 356 24.57 -16.60 -3.88
CA LEU A 356 23.62 -17.34 -3.04
C LEU A 356 22.25 -16.65 -3.01
N GLU A 357 22.22 -15.33 -2.84
CA GLU A 357 20.99 -14.53 -2.90
C GLU A 357 20.26 -14.71 -4.23
N TRP A 358 20.96 -14.50 -5.35
CA TRP A 358 20.38 -14.66 -6.68
C TRP A 358 19.94 -16.09 -7.01
N ALA A 359 20.61 -17.10 -6.48
CA ALA A 359 20.19 -18.49 -6.65
C ALA A 359 18.90 -18.77 -5.89
N SER A 360 18.80 -18.30 -4.65
CA SER A 360 17.58 -18.42 -3.83
C SER A 360 16.41 -17.65 -4.44
N ASP A 361 16.61 -16.39 -4.85
CA ASP A 361 15.59 -15.58 -5.49
C ASP A 361 15.13 -16.22 -6.82
N GLY A 362 16.04 -16.88 -7.54
CA GLY A 362 15.72 -17.66 -8.75
C GLY A 362 14.80 -18.86 -8.50
N GLU A 363 15.05 -19.61 -7.43
CA GLU A 363 14.19 -20.74 -7.02
C GLU A 363 12.79 -20.26 -6.63
N ILE A 364 12.68 -19.16 -5.89
CA ILE A 364 11.39 -18.57 -5.49
C ILE A 364 10.64 -18.01 -6.70
N LEU A 365 11.35 -17.37 -7.63
CA LEU A 365 10.75 -16.91 -8.88
C LEU A 365 10.22 -18.09 -9.71
N GLY A 366 10.99 -19.19 -9.78
CA GLY A 366 10.55 -20.43 -10.41
C GLY A 366 9.31 -21.03 -9.75
N PHE A 367 9.28 -21.09 -8.41
CA PHE A 367 8.13 -21.53 -7.63
C PHE A 367 6.87 -20.73 -7.94
N ARG A 368 6.98 -19.39 -7.96
CA ARG A 368 5.87 -18.47 -8.30
C ARG A 368 5.35 -18.73 -9.70
N PHE A 369 6.20 -18.75 -10.72
CA PHE A 369 5.75 -19.03 -12.09
C PHE A 369 5.13 -20.41 -12.26
N CYS A 370 5.70 -21.44 -11.62
CA CYS A 370 5.15 -22.79 -11.67
C CYS A 370 3.78 -22.89 -10.97
N SER A 371 3.48 -22.01 -10.00
CA SER A 371 2.16 -21.98 -9.37
C SER A 371 1.03 -21.59 -10.32
N VAL A 372 1.33 -21.01 -11.49
CA VAL A 372 0.34 -20.73 -12.54
C VAL A 372 -0.07 -22.03 -13.25
N VAL A 373 0.88 -22.95 -13.43
CA VAL A 373 0.69 -24.23 -14.14
C VAL A 373 0.21 -25.33 -13.19
N ASP A 374 0.70 -25.31 -11.95
CA ASP A 374 0.33 -26.21 -10.87
C ASP A 374 0.05 -25.41 -9.58
N PRO A 375 -1.16 -24.84 -9.45
CA PRO A 375 -1.57 -24.03 -8.29
C PRO A 375 -1.53 -24.81 -6.97
N GLU A 376 -1.66 -26.13 -7.02
CA GLU A 376 -1.67 -26.99 -5.84
C GLU A 376 -0.27 -27.44 -5.40
N ALA A 377 0.78 -27.06 -6.16
CA ALA A 377 2.18 -27.43 -5.94
C ALA A 377 2.39 -28.95 -5.75
N ARG A 378 1.82 -29.75 -6.64
CA ARG A 378 1.93 -31.22 -6.63
C ARG A 378 3.23 -31.70 -7.28
N HIS A 379 3.84 -30.87 -8.13
CA HIS A 379 5.05 -31.23 -8.85
C HIS A 379 6.28 -31.21 -7.90
N PRO A 380 7.05 -32.31 -7.79
CA PRO A 380 8.19 -32.39 -6.86
C PRO A 380 9.22 -31.28 -7.03
N ARG A 381 9.50 -30.84 -8.27
CA ARG A 381 10.46 -29.76 -8.53
C ARG A 381 10.01 -28.40 -7.98
N GLN A 382 8.70 -28.15 -7.92
CA GLN A 382 8.15 -26.92 -7.35
C GLN A 382 8.38 -26.91 -5.84
N LEU A 383 8.09 -28.02 -5.16
CA LEU A 383 8.35 -28.17 -3.73
C LEU A 383 9.85 -28.13 -3.40
N ALA A 384 10.69 -28.74 -4.23
CA ALA A 384 12.15 -28.71 -4.07
C ALA A 384 12.71 -27.28 -4.18
N ALA A 385 12.07 -26.40 -4.96
CA ALA A 385 12.51 -25.00 -5.08
C ALA A 385 12.50 -24.26 -3.73
N LEU A 386 11.45 -24.49 -2.91
CA LEU A 386 11.36 -23.89 -1.56
C LEU A 386 12.47 -24.39 -0.64
N GLU A 387 12.79 -25.68 -0.72
CA GLU A 387 13.87 -26.30 0.05
C GLU A 387 15.24 -25.77 -0.39
N HIS A 388 15.52 -25.71 -1.68
CA HIS A 388 16.76 -25.14 -2.21
C HIS A 388 16.91 -23.66 -1.85
N ALA A 389 15.84 -22.88 -1.97
CA ALA A 389 15.83 -21.47 -1.56
C ALA A 389 16.23 -21.32 -0.08
N ALA A 390 15.68 -22.15 0.80
CA ALA A 390 16.05 -22.19 2.22
C ALA A 390 17.51 -22.66 2.44
N GLN A 391 17.98 -23.66 1.71
CA GLN A 391 19.36 -24.15 1.79
C GLN A 391 20.39 -23.09 1.35
N TYR A 392 20.12 -22.35 0.27
CA TYR A 392 20.97 -21.23 -0.14
C TYR A 392 21.05 -20.14 0.94
N MET A 393 19.94 -19.90 1.63
CA MET A 393 19.91 -18.94 2.73
C MET A 393 20.65 -19.44 3.97
N VAL A 394 20.50 -20.71 4.34
CA VAL A 394 21.32 -21.35 5.39
C VAL A 394 22.81 -21.20 5.06
N ALA A 395 23.20 -21.48 3.82
CA ALA A 395 24.57 -21.30 3.36
C ALA A 395 25.06 -19.85 3.52
N LEU A 396 24.22 -18.88 3.17
CA LEU A 396 24.54 -17.45 3.29
C LEU A 396 24.85 -17.08 4.75
N PHE A 397 23.99 -17.48 5.70
CA PHE A 397 24.17 -17.14 7.11
C PHE A 397 25.32 -17.92 7.75
N ASP A 398 25.47 -19.21 7.44
CA ASP A 398 26.54 -20.03 7.99
C ASP A 398 27.92 -19.59 7.48
N CYS A 399 28.05 -19.24 6.19
CA CYS A 399 29.30 -18.69 5.65
C CYS A 399 29.65 -17.30 6.21
N ALA A 400 28.65 -16.52 6.64
CA ALA A 400 28.86 -15.21 7.25
C ALA A 400 29.24 -15.30 8.74
N ALA A 401 28.74 -16.32 9.44
CA ALA A 401 28.94 -16.50 10.87
C ALA A 401 30.15 -17.37 11.24
N ALA A 402 30.67 -18.15 10.30
CA ALA A 402 31.75 -19.09 10.58
C ALA A 402 33.13 -18.43 10.71
N GLU A 403 33.92 -18.94 11.66
CA GLU A 403 35.30 -18.51 11.92
C GLU A 403 36.32 -19.17 10.96
N ASP A 404 35.99 -20.36 10.44
CA ASP A 404 36.85 -21.12 9.53
C ASP A 404 36.88 -20.51 8.12
N ASP A 405 37.91 -20.82 7.30
CA ASP A 405 38.00 -20.34 5.91
C ASP A 405 36.92 -20.94 5.00
N THR A 406 36.37 -22.09 5.41
CA THR A 406 35.36 -22.85 4.66
C THR A 406 34.33 -23.51 5.57
N VAL A 407 33.08 -23.56 5.12
CA VAL A 407 31.98 -24.29 5.76
C VAL A 407 31.41 -25.31 4.78
N ASP A 408 31.04 -26.49 5.27
CA ASP A 408 30.32 -27.48 4.46
C ASP A 408 28.87 -27.04 4.23
N VAL A 409 28.52 -26.83 2.96
CA VAL A 409 27.21 -26.36 2.53
C VAL A 409 26.51 -27.45 1.72
N THR A 410 25.29 -27.79 2.12
CA THR A 410 24.41 -28.73 1.42
C THR A 410 23.36 -27.97 0.62
N ILE A 411 23.35 -28.16 -0.70
CA ILE A 411 22.27 -27.70 -1.59
C ILE A 411 21.82 -28.88 -2.45
N GLY A 412 20.52 -29.13 -2.48
CA GLY A 412 19.93 -30.37 -2.98
C GLY A 412 20.54 -31.57 -2.26
N GLU A 413 20.97 -32.56 -3.03
CA GLU A 413 21.64 -33.76 -2.50
C GLU A 413 23.17 -33.60 -2.37
N THR A 414 23.72 -32.43 -2.71
CA THR A 414 25.18 -32.25 -2.77
C THR A 414 25.69 -31.39 -1.63
N THR A 415 26.65 -31.93 -0.88
CA THR A 415 27.44 -31.20 0.12
C THR A 415 28.82 -30.88 -0.45
N ALA A 416 29.25 -29.62 -0.29
CA ALA A 416 30.58 -29.19 -0.72
C ALA A 416 31.12 -28.08 0.20
N PRO A 417 32.45 -27.98 0.39
CA PRO A 417 33.05 -26.89 1.13
C PRO A 417 32.88 -25.58 0.36
N MET A 418 32.42 -24.54 1.06
CA MET A 418 32.23 -23.19 0.53
C MET A 418 33.04 -22.19 1.33
N ARG A 419 33.68 -21.23 0.65
CA ARG A 419 34.48 -20.19 1.32
C ARG A 419 33.59 -19.25 2.13
N THR A 420 34.06 -18.90 3.32
CA THR A 420 33.41 -17.91 4.20
C THR A 420 33.69 -16.48 3.74
N PHE A 421 32.90 -15.55 4.27
CA PHE A 421 33.00 -14.12 3.95
C PHE A 421 32.56 -13.27 5.15
N GLU A 422 33.06 -12.04 5.22
CA GLU A 422 32.62 -11.08 6.24
C GLU A 422 31.15 -10.68 6.05
N PRO A 423 30.34 -10.62 7.13
CA PRO A 423 28.99 -10.09 7.08
C PRO A 423 28.94 -8.74 6.37
N ASN A 424 27.96 -8.58 5.47
CA ASN A 424 27.80 -7.39 4.63
C ASN A 424 26.32 -7.04 4.50
N SER A 425 26.00 -6.02 3.67
CA SER A 425 24.64 -5.50 3.50
C SER A 425 23.59 -6.51 2.99
N ARG A 426 23.98 -7.72 2.57
CA ARG A 426 23.04 -8.81 2.23
C ARG A 426 22.62 -9.67 3.42
N VAL A 427 23.38 -9.63 4.51
CA VAL A 427 23.13 -10.41 5.72
C VAL A 427 22.40 -9.50 6.71
N THR A 428 21.08 -9.36 6.54
CA THR A 428 20.24 -8.45 7.32
C THR A 428 19.16 -9.19 8.10
N GLY A 429 18.58 -8.54 9.12
CA GLY A 429 17.43 -9.10 9.84
C GLY A 429 16.22 -9.31 8.93
N GLY A 430 16.01 -8.43 7.95
CA GLY A 430 14.98 -8.60 6.91
C GLY A 430 15.21 -9.87 6.09
N ARG A 431 16.46 -10.11 5.66
CA ARG A 431 16.81 -11.34 4.93
C ARG A 431 16.64 -12.57 5.81
N LEU A 432 17.01 -12.52 7.09
CA LEU A 432 16.81 -13.64 8.02
C LEU A 432 15.33 -14.02 8.15
N ARG A 433 14.43 -13.03 8.28
CA ARG A 433 12.99 -13.26 8.32
C ARG A 433 12.52 -14.00 7.06
N THR A 434 12.92 -13.54 5.88
CA THR A 434 12.57 -14.17 4.61
C THR A 434 13.12 -15.59 4.49
N SER A 435 14.35 -15.83 4.96
CA SER A 435 14.93 -17.17 5.01
C SER A 435 14.12 -18.13 5.89
N LEU A 436 13.64 -17.66 7.05
CA LEU A 436 12.80 -18.45 7.95
C LEU A 436 11.46 -18.80 7.29
N GLN A 437 10.89 -17.89 6.50
CA GLN A 437 9.68 -18.17 5.70
C GLN A 437 9.94 -19.29 4.69
N TYR A 438 11.07 -19.27 3.99
CA TYR A 438 11.44 -20.33 3.05
C TYR A 438 11.55 -21.69 3.75
N ALA A 439 12.19 -21.71 4.93
CA ALA A 439 12.27 -22.92 5.74
C ALA A 439 10.90 -23.45 6.17
N LEU A 440 10.00 -22.57 6.64
CA LEU A 440 8.61 -22.93 7.00
C LEU A 440 7.84 -23.51 5.81
N MET A 441 7.91 -22.86 4.65
CA MET A 441 7.25 -23.33 3.41
C MET A 441 7.86 -24.62 2.87
N SER A 442 9.16 -24.84 3.06
CA SER A 442 9.80 -26.12 2.72
C SER A 442 9.40 -27.26 3.68
N GLY A 443 8.74 -26.97 4.80
CA GLY A 443 8.45 -27.94 5.87
C GLY A 443 9.70 -28.57 6.50
N SER A 444 10.88 -27.94 6.36
CA SER A 444 12.14 -28.48 6.87
C SER A 444 12.47 -27.92 8.24
N ARG A 445 12.25 -28.75 9.27
CA ARG A 445 12.61 -28.42 10.65
C ARG A 445 14.11 -28.16 10.81
N GLU A 446 14.96 -28.92 10.13
CA GLU A 446 16.42 -28.77 10.23
C GLU A 446 16.88 -27.40 9.72
N LEU A 447 16.40 -26.98 8.55
CA LEU A 447 16.77 -25.67 7.98
C LEU A 447 16.23 -24.53 8.85
N LEU A 448 15.02 -24.69 9.41
CA LEU A 448 14.43 -23.73 10.34
C LEU A 448 15.29 -23.58 11.60
N GLU A 449 15.73 -24.69 12.20
CA GLU A 449 16.58 -24.68 13.39
C GLU A 449 17.97 -24.06 13.13
N ARG A 450 18.58 -24.33 11.96
CA ARG A 450 19.86 -23.69 11.56
C ARG A 450 19.73 -22.18 11.41
N LEU A 451 18.70 -21.71 10.71
CA LEU A 451 18.47 -20.27 10.54
C LEU A 451 18.16 -19.57 11.87
N ARG A 452 17.41 -20.23 12.76
CA ARG A 452 17.06 -19.70 14.08
C ARG A 452 18.30 -19.40 14.94
N ALA A 453 19.39 -20.14 14.78
CA ALA A 453 20.64 -19.91 15.53
C ALA A 453 21.22 -18.50 15.33
N HIS A 454 20.82 -17.82 14.24
CA HIS A 454 21.25 -16.47 13.91
C HIS A 454 20.36 -15.37 14.51
N ILE A 455 19.24 -15.71 15.16
CA ILE A 455 18.37 -14.73 15.81
C ILE A 455 19.13 -14.06 16.97
N GLY A 456 19.25 -12.73 16.90
CA GLY A 456 19.95 -11.93 17.92
C GLY A 456 21.48 -11.85 17.73
N ALA A 457 22.01 -12.39 16.63
CA ALA A 457 23.42 -12.29 16.30
C ALA A 457 23.89 -10.82 16.19
N GLU A 458 25.12 -10.55 16.63
CA GLU A 458 25.63 -9.16 16.71
C GLU A 458 25.77 -8.52 15.33
N TYR A 459 26.12 -9.29 14.30
CA TYR A 459 26.24 -8.79 12.93
C TYR A 459 24.89 -8.42 12.30
N LEU A 460 23.77 -8.76 12.94
CA LEU A 460 22.42 -8.32 12.58
C LEU A 460 21.96 -7.10 13.37
N ARG A 461 22.78 -6.61 14.32
CA ARG A 461 22.49 -5.39 15.07
C ARG A 461 22.78 -4.19 14.16
N GLY A 462 21.70 -3.48 13.82
CA GLY A 462 21.72 -2.38 12.86
C GLY A 462 20.84 -2.70 11.67
N GLY A 463 19.81 -1.88 11.45
CA GLY A 463 18.91 -2.05 10.33
C GLY A 463 17.53 -1.47 10.59
N ASP A 464 17.16 -0.56 9.68
CA ASP A 464 15.89 0.15 9.51
C ASP A 464 15.43 1.03 10.68
N GLY A 465 14.99 2.24 10.36
CA GLY A 465 14.25 3.08 11.31
C GLY A 465 12.94 2.40 11.76
N PRO A 466 12.30 2.91 12.82
CA PRO A 466 11.02 2.38 13.26
C PRO A 466 9.99 2.46 12.13
N SER A 467 9.44 1.31 11.74
CA SER A 467 8.40 1.16 10.73
C SER A 467 7.51 -0.03 11.07
N VAL A 468 6.32 -0.11 10.46
CA VAL A 468 5.44 -1.27 10.63
C VAL A 468 6.13 -2.58 10.24
N TYR A 469 6.99 -2.57 9.21
CA TYR A 469 7.76 -3.74 8.77
C TYR A 469 8.87 -4.14 9.76
N SER A 470 9.58 -3.17 10.34
CA SER A 470 10.62 -3.47 11.33
C SER A 470 10.00 -4.02 12.63
N HIS A 471 8.87 -3.47 13.08
CA HIS A 471 8.15 -3.97 14.25
C HIS A 471 7.51 -5.34 14.01
N TYR A 472 6.90 -5.57 12.84
CA TYR A 472 6.42 -6.90 12.47
C TYR A 472 7.55 -7.93 12.44
N ARG A 473 8.71 -7.58 11.87
CA ARG A 473 9.90 -8.45 11.85
C ARG A 473 10.29 -8.85 13.28
N GLU A 474 10.35 -7.89 14.21
CA GLU A 474 10.64 -8.17 15.62
C GLU A 474 9.62 -9.13 16.24
N ALA A 475 8.32 -8.86 16.03
CA ALA A 475 7.23 -9.68 16.55
C ALA A 475 7.27 -11.11 15.99
N PHE A 476 7.49 -11.27 14.68
CA PHE A 476 7.61 -12.56 14.02
C PHE A 476 8.80 -13.38 14.54
N LEU A 477 9.98 -12.76 14.66
CA LEU A 477 11.17 -13.43 15.18
C LEU A 477 11.01 -13.80 16.66
N ALA A 478 10.38 -12.94 17.47
CA ALA A 478 10.06 -13.24 18.86
C ALA A 478 9.08 -14.43 18.97
N TYR A 479 8.03 -14.44 18.14
CA TYR A 479 7.05 -15.51 18.12
C TYR A 479 7.67 -16.85 17.72
N LEU A 480 8.43 -16.92 16.62
CA LEU A 480 9.15 -18.14 16.23
C LEU A 480 10.17 -18.59 17.28
N GLY A 481 10.84 -17.64 17.95
CA GLY A 481 11.69 -17.93 19.09
C GLY A 481 10.94 -18.69 20.18
N SER A 482 9.75 -18.20 20.55
CA SER A 482 8.91 -18.76 21.62
C SER A 482 8.30 -20.13 21.31
N GLU A 483 7.86 -20.36 20.07
CA GLU A 483 7.17 -21.58 19.68
C GLU A 483 8.09 -22.81 19.71
N VAL A 484 9.37 -22.62 19.39
CA VAL A 484 10.37 -23.70 19.47
C VAL A 484 10.75 -24.00 20.93
N ASP A 485 10.75 -23.00 21.81
CA ASP A 485 10.99 -23.22 23.24
C ASP A 485 9.82 -24.02 23.86
N ARG A 486 8.58 -23.79 23.41
CA ARG A 486 7.41 -24.60 23.78
C ARG A 486 7.52 -26.07 23.35
N LEU A 487 8.15 -26.36 22.22
CA LEU A 487 8.42 -27.75 21.79
C LEU A 487 9.54 -28.43 22.61
N ARG A 488 10.34 -27.66 23.37
CA ARG A 488 11.42 -28.18 24.22
C ARG A 488 11.03 -28.33 25.70
N TRP A 489 9.93 -27.70 26.14
CA TRP A 489 9.51 -27.66 27.55
C TRP A 489 8.09 -28.22 27.73
N PRO A 490 7.82 -29.05 28.76
CA PRO A 490 6.46 -29.50 29.05
C PRO A 490 5.52 -28.33 29.34
N GLU A 491 4.25 -28.44 28.90
CA GLU A 491 3.23 -27.37 28.83
C GLU A 491 3.03 -26.55 30.12
N GLU A 492 3.42 -27.09 31.29
CA GLU A 492 3.16 -26.49 32.60
C GLU A 492 4.13 -25.36 33.02
N ASP A 493 5.24 -25.15 32.29
CA ASP A 493 6.32 -24.21 32.67
C ASP A 493 6.59 -23.11 31.62
N VAL A 494 5.74 -22.94 30.61
CA VAL A 494 5.94 -21.94 29.55
C VAL A 494 5.50 -20.55 30.05
N PRO A 495 6.41 -19.57 30.23
CA PRO A 495 6.03 -18.23 30.66
C PRO A 495 5.15 -17.55 29.60
N SER A 496 4.21 -16.70 30.05
CA SER A 496 3.62 -15.68 29.18
C SER A 496 4.76 -14.90 28.56
N ASN A 497 4.88 -14.93 27.23
CA ASN A 497 6.04 -14.39 26.56
C ASN A 497 5.82 -12.90 26.32
N SER A 498 5.88 -12.10 27.39
CA SER A 498 5.64 -10.64 27.36
C SER A 498 6.42 -9.95 26.25
N ARG A 499 7.59 -10.48 25.88
CA ARG A 499 8.40 -9.98 24.75
C ARG A 499 7.70 -10.09 23.38
N VAL A 500 6.93 -11.15 23.15
CA VAL A 500 6.16 -11.35 21.90
C VAL A 500 5.01 -10.36 21.85
N GLU A 501 4.24 -10.25 22.94
CA GLU A 501 3.12 -9.31 23.07
C GLU A 501 3.61 -7.86 22.93
N GLU A 502 4.68 -7.47 23.62
CA GLU A 502 5.28 -6.14 23.51
C GLU A 502 5.74 -5.79 22.09
N ALA A 503 6.35 -6.75 21.39
CA ALA A 503 6.79 -6.53 20.00
C ALA A 503 5.61 -6.44 19.04
N LEU A 504 4.59 -7.27 19.26
CA LEU A 504 3.37 -7.27 18.46
C LEU A 504 2.53 -6.01 18.70
N ASP A 505 2.42 -5.53 19.92
CA ASP A 505 1.71 -4.30 20.27
C ASP A 505 2.34 -3.07 19.61
N ARG A 506 3.68 -2.99 19.55
CA ARG A 506 4.37 -1.96 18.75
C ARG A 506 4.05 -2.05 17.26
N ALA A 507 3.97 -3.27 16.73
CA ALA A 507 3.59 -3.47 15.33
C ALA A 507 2.13 -3.09 15.05
N LEU A 508 1.23 -3.35 16.00
CA LEU A 508 -0.18 -2.96 15.94
C LEU A 508 -0.34 -1.44 16.02
N GLU A 509 0.39 -0.78 16.91
CA GLU A 509 0.42 0.68 16.99
C GLU A 509 0.90 1.29 15.67
N ALA A 510 2.04 0.81 15.13
CA ALA A 510 2.53 1.27 13.83
C ALA A 510 1.58 0.97 12.67
N LEU A 511 0.80 -0.12 12.74
CA LEU A 511 -0.21 -0.47 11.73
C LEU A 511 -1.37 0.54 11.73
N THR A 512 -1.75 1.12 12.87
CA THR A 512 -2.85 2.11 12.92
C THR A 512 -2.55 3.38 12.15
N ALA A 513 -1.26 3.73 12.01
CA ALA A 513 -0.79 4.87 11.24
C ALA A 513 -0.38 4.51 9.80
N TYR A 514 -0.52 3.25 9.39
CA TYR A 514 -0.08 2.79 8.07
C TYR A 514 -1.27 2.72 7.10
N ASP A 515 -1.28 3.60 6.11
CA ASP A 515 -2.34 3.65 5.10
C ASP A 515 -1.82 4.09 3.72
N VAL A 516 -0.92 3.29 3.13
CA VAL A 516 -0.32 3.57 1.81
C VAL A 516 -0.89 2.62 0.74
N PRO A 517 -1.56 3.11 -0.31
CA PRO A 517 -2.16 2.23 -1.30
C PRO A 517 -1.17 1.43 -2.13
N GLY A 518 -1.52 0.19 -2.42
CA GLY A 518 -0.69 -0.68 -3.25
C GLY A 518 0.62 -1.11 -2.60
N TYR A 519 0.80 -0.79 -1.33
CA TYR A 519 1.82 -1.33 -0.45
C TYR A 519 1.10 -2.01 0.71
N PRO A 520 0.87 -3.33 0.64
CA PRO A 520 0.16 -4.03 1.70
C PRO A 520 1.02 -3.98 2.98
N PRO A 521 0.44 -3.65 4.15
CA PRO A 521 1.13 -3.78 5.42
C PRO A 521 1.56 -5.24 5.63
N PRO A 522 2.59 -5.48 6.45
CA PRO A 522 2.89 -6.85 6.87
C PRO A 522 1.69 -7.44 7.64
N PRO A 523 1.53 -8.78 7.68
CA PRO A 523 0.33 -9.43 8.23
C PRO A 523 0.32 -9.47 9.77
N VAL A 524 0.39 -8.30 10.42
CA VAL A 524 0.44 -8.13 11.88
C VAL A 524 -0.81 -8.71 12.54
N ILE A 525 -1.99 -8.44 11.97
CA ILE A 525 -3.26 -8.97 12.51
C ILE A 525 -3.28 -10.49 12.42
N LEU A 526 -2.84 -11.09 11.31
CA LEU A 526 -2.76 -12.54 11.14
C LEU A 526 -1.81 -13.18 12.17
N LEU A 527 -0.62 -12.58 12.38
CA LEU A 527 0.31 -13.03 13.42
C LEU A 527 -0.31 -12.91 14.82
N SER A 528 -1.09 -11.87 15.11
CA SER A 528 -1.76 -11.72 16.41
C SER A 528 -2.75 -12.84 16.71
N GLN A 529 -3.38 -13.44 15.69
CA GLN A 529 -4.29 -14.57 15.87
C GLN A 529 -3.53 -15.85 16.25
N LEU A 530 -2.33 -16.04 15.70
CA LEU A 530 -1.43 -17.12 16.12
C LEU A 530 -1.03 -16.94 17.58
N VAL A 531 -0.65 -15.73 17.99
CA VAL A 531 -0.30 -15.44 19.40
C VAL A 531 -1.49 -15.72 20.33
N ALA A 532 -2.70 -15.28 19.94
CA ALA A 532 -3.94 -15.50 20.69
C ALA A 532 -4.46 -16.96 20.68
N GLN A 533 -3.84 -17.86 19.90
CA GLN A 533 -4.33 -19.21 19.64
C GLN A 533 -5.76 -19.25 19.05
N ASP A 534 -6.15 -18.21 18.30
CA ASP A 534 -7.49 -18.06 17.74
C ASP A 534 -7.57 -18.56 16.29
N ARG A 535 -8.11 -19.77 16.12
CA ARG A 535 -8.21 -20.43 14.81
C ARG A 535 -9.21 -19.77 13.88
N ASP A 536 -10.35 -19.33 14.41
CA ASP A 536 -11.37 -18.67 13.59
C ASP A 536 -10.89 -17.27 13.20
N GLY A 537 -10.30 -16.54 14.14
CA GLY A 537 -9.64 -15.27 13.85
C GLY A 537 -8.55 -15.41 12.79
N PHE A 538 -7.73 -16.48 12.86
CA PHE A 538 -6.65 -16.72 11.88
C PHE A 538 -7.17 -16.83 10.45
N ASP A 539 -8.20 -17.65 10.19
CA ASP A 539 -8.75 -17.80 8.84
C ASP A 539 -9.38 -16.49 8.34
N LEU A 540 -10.05 -15.72 9.21
CA LEU A 540 -10.61 -14.41 8.85
C LEU A 540 -9.53 -13.39 8.48
N ALA A 541 -8.48 -13.28 9.28
CA ALA A 541 -7.34 -12.41 9.01
C ALA A 541 -6.57 -12.86 7.75
N LEU A 542 -6.50 -14.16 7.47
CA LEU A 542 -5.84 -14.70 6.29
C LEU A 542 -6.57 -14.29 5.01
N VAL A 543 -7.90 -14.27 5.01
CA VAL A 543 -8.68 -13.73 3.88
C VAL A 543 -8.37 -12.25 3.66
N ASP A 544 -8.36 -11.44 4.73
CA ASP A 544 -8.06 -10.00 4.62
C ASP A 544 -6.68 -9.76 3.99
N VAL A 545 -5.65 -10.48 4.46
CA VAL A 545 -4.27 -10.37 3.92
C VAL A 545 -4.20 -10.77 2.45
N LEU A 546 -4.84 -11.88 2.05
CA LEU A 546 -4.80 -12.34 0.66
C LEU A 546 -5.56 -11.40 -0.28
N GLU A 547 -6.68 -10.83 0.16
CA GLU A 547 -7.40 -9.82 -0.62
C GLU A 547 -6.58 -8.53 -0.75
N GLU A 548 -5.91 -8.11 0.31
CA GLU A 548 -5.03 -6.93 0.29
C GLU A 548 -3.81 -7.13 -0.64
N HIS A 549 -3.21 -8.33 -0.61
CA HIS A 549 -2.15 -8.72 -1.55
C HIS A 549 -2.65 -8.71 -3.00
N ARG A 550 -3.81 -9.32 -3.26
CA ARG A 550 -4.45 -9.31 -4.60
C ARG A 550 -4.65 -7.88 -5.09
N ASP A 551 -5.24 -7.04 -4.25
CA ASP A 551 -5.62 -5.67 -4.60
C ASP A 551 -4.36 -4.82 -4.86
N ALA A 552 -3.29 -5.01 -4.08
CA ALA A 552 -2.02 -4.31 -4.27
C ALA A 552 -1.27 -4.70 -5.56
N HIS A 553 -1.42 -5.96 -5.98
CA HIS A 553 -0.89 -6.47 -7.24
C HIS A 553 -1.87 -6.29 -8.41
N GLY A 554 -3.06 -5.75 -8.20
CA GLY A 554 -4.00 -5.37 -9.27
C GLY A 554 -3.75 -3.98 -9.87
N ILE A 555 -2.73 -3.24 -9.40
CA ILE A 555 -2.48 -1.84 -9.75
C ILE A 555 -1.49 -1.75 -10.91
N GLY A 556 -1.87 -1.08 -12.00
CA GLY A 556 -1.02 -0.88 -13.18
C GLY A 556 -0.33 -2.17 -13.67
N GLU A 557 0.97 -2.09 -13.95
CA GLU A 557 1.79 -3.23 -14.42
C GLU A 557 2.08 -4.28 -13.34
N ARG A 558 1.72 -4.03 -12.07
CA ARG A 558 1.96 -5.00 -10.98
C ARG A 558 1.15 -6.28 -11.15
N ALA A 559 0.10 -6.23 -11.98
CA ALA A 559 -0.67 -7.41 -12.35
C ALA A 559 0.18 -8.48 -13.04
N GLU A 560 1.29 -8.07 -13.67
CA GLU A 560 2.23 -8.98 -14.34
C GLU A 560 3.48 -9.27 -13.48
N ASP A 561 3.57 -8.70 -12.28
CA ASP A 561 4.68 -8.92 -11.35
C ASP A 561 4.57 -10.32 -10.71
N PRO A 562 5.58 -11.20 -10.87
CA PRO A 562 5.58 -12.53 -10.26
C PRO A 562 5.43 -12.51 -8.74
N ASP A 563 5.79 -11.41 -8.07
CA ASP A 563 5.56 -11.23 -6.63
C ASP A 563 4.07 -11.32 -6.27
N GLY A 564 3.20 -10.96 -7.21
CA GLY A 564 1.75 -11.04 -7.09
C GLY A 564 1.19 -12.45 -7.16
N LEU A 565 1.97 -13.47 -7.54
CA LEU A 565 1.47 -14.85 -7.68
C LEU A 565 1.36 -15.61 -6.35
N ILE A 566 2.23 -15.29 -5.38
CA ILE A 566 2.25 -15.91 -4.05
C ILE A 566 2.67 -14.87 -3.01
N ASP A 567 1.80 -14.65 -2.02
CA ASP A 567 2.15 -13.96 -0.79
C ASP A 567 2.94 -14.90 0.12
N LEU A 568 4.26 -14.66 0.23
CA LEU A 568 5.18 -15.49 1.01
C LEU A 568 4.95 -15.34 2.52
N ASP A 569 4.47 -14.18 2.96
CA ASP A 569 4.19 -13.87 4.36
C ASP A 569 2.94 -14.64 4.82
N ALA A 570 1.84 -14.55 4.05
CA ALA A 570 0.61 -15.29 4.30
C ALA A 570 0.82 -16.80 4.23
N LEU A 571 1.51 -17.30 3.19
CA LEU A 571 1.79 -18.73 3.02
C LEU A 571 2.68 -19.29 4.14
N ALA A 572 3.70 -18.56 4.59
CA ALA A 572 4.55 -19.01 5.69
C ALA A 572 3.78 -19.08 7.02
N LEU A 573 2.92 -18.10 7.32
CA LEU A 573 2.07 -18.15 8.52
C LEU A 573 1.01 -19.26 8.44
N ALA A 574 0.46 -19.53 7.26
CA ALA A 574 -0.41 -20.69 7.03
C ALA A 574 0.34 -22.01 7.24
N CYS A 575 1.58 -22.14 6.75
CA CYS A 575 2.43 -23.30 7.01
C CYS A 575 2.70 -23.49 8.50
N LEU A 576 2.93 -22.40 9.24
CA LEU A 576 3.12 -22.44 10.69
C LEU A 576 1.85 -22.90 11.43
N ALA A 577 0.68 -22.41 11.02
CA ALA A 577 -0.60 -22.90 11.55
C ALA A 577 -0.80 -24.40 11.29
N ARG A 578 -0.50 -24.86 10.07
CA ARG A 578 -0.55 -26.28 9.69
C ARG A 578 0.40 -27.14 10.52
N ALA A 579 1.62 -26.68 10.74
CA ALA A 579 2.61 -27.37 11.56
C ALA A 579 2.18 -27.50 13.04
N LYS A 580 1.33 -26.58 13.53
CA LYS A 580 0.66 -26.67 14.85
C LYS A 580 -0.59 -27.56 14.84
N GLY A 581 -0.89 -28.24 13.73
CA GLY A 581 -2.06 -29.09 13.56
C GLY A 581 -3.37 -28.33 13.33
N TRP A 582 -3.33 -27.04 13.00
CA TRP A 582 -4.55 -26.28 12.71
C TRP A 582 -5.02 -26.55 11.27
N PRO A 583 -6.33 -26.72 11.03
CA PRO A 583 -6.84 -26.65 9.67
C PRO A 583 -6.73 -25.22 9.15
N VAL A 584 -6.31 -25.06 7.90
CA VAL A 584 -6.45 -23.79 7.16
C VAL A 584 -7.67 -23.97 6.27
N ARG A 585 -8.75 -23.22 6.55
CA ARG A 585 -10.06 -23.41 5.92
C ARG A 585 -10.29 -22.48 4.72
N VAL A 586 -9.42 -21.49 4.55
CA VAL A 586 -9.43 -20.57 3.40
C VAL A 586 -8.96 -21.31 2.15
N ARG A 587 -9.73 -21.20 1.06
CA ARG A 587 -9.33 -21.73 -0.26
C ARG A 587 -8.75 -20.61 -1.11
N SER A 588 -7.54 -20.79 -1.59
CA SER A 588 -6.91 -19.83 -2.50
C SER A 588 -5.73 -20.45 -3.24
N ASP A 589 -5.54 -20.07 -4.50
CA ASP A 589 -4.35 -20.43 -5.28
C ASP A 589 -3.08 -19.73 -4.75
N TYR A 590 -3.22 -18.75 -3.85
CA TYR A 590 -2.12 -18.22 -3.04
C TYR A 590 -1.61 -19.20 -1.99
N LEU A 591 -2.39 -20.25 -1.67
CA LEU A 591 -2.12 -21.22 -0.63
C LEU A 591 -2.05 -22.65 -1.18
N PRO A 592 -1.00 -23.02 -1.93
CA PRO A 592 -0.89 -24.34 -2.54
C PRO A 592 -0.99 -25.48 -1.52
N GLN A 593 -1.94 -26.40 -1.69
CA GLN A 593 -2.19 -27.44 -0.69
C GLN A 593 -0.98 -28.36 -0.48
N GLY A 594 -0.21 -28.65 -1.54
CA GLY A 594 1.00 -29.47 -1.44
C GLY A 594 2.07 -28.87 -0.51
N VAL A 595 2.15 -27.54 -0.42
CA VAL A 595 3.04 -26.84 0.52
C VAL A 595 2.50 -26.96 1.96
N LEU A 596 1.21 -26.72 2.15
CA LEU A 596 0.54 -26.83 3.45
C LEU A 596 0.58 -28.25 4.04
N ASP A 597 0.51 -29.27 3.20
CA ASP A 597 0.60 -30.67 3.60
C ASP A 597 2.02 -31.04 4.04
N ARG A 598 3.04 -30.55 3.32
CA ARG A 598 4.46 -30.73 3.71
C ARG A 598 4.78 -30.03 5.03
N ALA A 599 4.23 -28.84 5.26
CA ALA A 599 4.39 -28.12 6.52
C ALA A 599 3.72 -28.83 7.71
N ALA A 600 2.58 -29.51 7.49
CA ALA A 600 1.87 -30.23 8.55
C ALA A 600 2.70 -31.37 9.18
N THR A 601 3.66 -31.94 8.45
CA THR A 601 4.55 -32.99 8.95
C THR A 601 5.84 -32.46 9.59
N MET A 602 6.06 -31.14 9.63
CA MET A 602 7.34 -30.56 10.06
C MET A 602 7.68 -30.82 11.54
N PHE A 603 6.67 -30.92 12.40
CA PHE A 603 6.82 -31.17 13.85
C PHE A 603 6.19 -32.49 14.32
N ALA A 604 5.66 -33.28 13.40
CA ALA A 604 5.15 -34.64 13.66
C ALA A 604 6.32 -35.63 13.73
#